data_AF-A0A4R0Q2K7-F1
#
_entry.id   AF-A0A4R0Q2K7-F1
#
_cell.length_a   1.000
_cell.length_b   1.000
_cell.length_c   1.000
_cell.angle_alpha   90.00
_cell.angle_beta   90.00
_cell.angle_gamma   90.00
#
_symmetry.space_group_name_H-M   'P 1'
#
loop_
_entity.id
_entity.type
_entity.pdbx_description
1 polymer ?
#
loop_
_entity_poly.entity_id
_entity_poly.type
_entity_poly.pdbx_seq_one_letter_code
_entity_poly.pdbx_strand_id
1 'polypeptide(L)'
;MSITSSNLGSSVNFTVATTLEAINATMFEYLSGTDLPLISLCWTQSGANQPYVLISLEDLMNQAAPGGTNGTNPFNVPGWISGDPVTADITNMQQSHFVCGIQIQLGIPPGMAMPGAQNPNNLPVLPPILAINSSNTNTAIFTLLCQQFQVVYPTWGFQGSYAFNNEHQPVQTVWAIILNVPLSSITVPPNGNNVPSNVTNQINDFGPDMFSIQQLFLDFSSAVFTTVPTFTNNFPAGVSNQITPAMVQELFENDINQGLSVLGYTITQNNPNLEPSTLTVGSLTLVFDEYNPASASTMGLSTLNYLCNQGTTAPPQNYSGIKWNWIDSGGDGAQYDGAVAISNDVFTPYFASLLAPFVQANCNVPVMALNYSGLDMYYNYYLVPGTAPAYTVGSGGNIINYSFNSGMVEASCGHHGLLTYYEFKSYITYTMAVTVSGNELTIVQQLVVFASVKYESSLTEWSGNYIDTTYTDVYQLNAGEGGALVFSSPAQTVAVNGQQPPSSGVANFMLGIKKMTDLINERVQFASTEITDVPATSIGTFVFPGGQTFSFADAQFSDSNDLVAYITYNDPLNA
;
A
#
# COMPACT_ATOMS: atom_id res chain seq x y z
N MET A 1 -15.53 -6.73 -12.06
CA MET A 1 -14.61 -7.56 -11.23
C MET A 1 -13.96 -6.57 -10.29
N SER A 2 -14.21 -6.73 -8.99
CA SER A 2 -13.77 -5.81 -7.95
C SER A 2 -12.52 -6.34 -7.24
N ILE A 3 -12.09 -5.69 -6.17
CA ILE A 3 -10.97 -6.09 -5.31
C ILE A 3 -11.04 -7.56 -4.85
N THR A 4 -12.23 -8.16 -4.74
CA THR A 4 -12.39 -9.58 -4.35
C THR A 4 -11.87 -10.54 -5.41
N SER A 5 -11.61 -10.08 -6.64
CA SER A 5 -10.94 -10.85 -7.68
C SER A 5 -9.42 -10.87 -7.54
N SER A 6 -8.85 -10.25 -6.49
CA SER A 6 -7.41 -10.25 -6.23
C SER A 6 -6.84 -11.67 -6.21
N ASN A 7 -5.75 -11.83 -6.94
CA ASN A 7 -4.95 -13.05 -7.00
C ASN A 7 -3.47 -12.67 -7.20
N LEU A 8 -2.89 -12.02 -6.18
CA LEU A 8 -1.51 -11.57 -6.19
C LEU A 8 -0.58 -12.78 -6.20
N GLY A 9 0.24 -12.88 -7.26
CA GLY A 9 1.23 -13.95 -7.40
C GLY A 9 2.51 -13.71 -6.59
N SER A 10 3.35 -14.73 -6.47
CA SER A 10 4.58 -14.72 -5.65
C SER A 10 5.60 -13.61 -5.92
N SER A 11 5.54 -12.92 -7.08
CA SER A 11 6.40 -11.76 -7.36
C SER A 11 5.88 -10.44 -6.78
N VAL A 12 4.62 -10.39 -6.33
CA VAL A 12 3.96 -9.22 -5.72
C VAL A 12 3.28 -9.69 -4.43
N ASN A 13 3.85 -9.35 -3.29
CA ASN A 13 3.34 -9.77 -1.99
C ASN A 13 2.31 -8.80 -1.41
N PHE A 14 2.44 -7.51 -1.75
CA PHE A 14 1.49 -6.48 -1.36
C PHE A 14 1.23 -5.55 -2.54
N THR A 15 0.02 -5.05 -2.62
CA THR A 15 -0.32 -3.95 -3.50
C THR A 15 -1.07 -2.89 -2.73
N VAL A 16 -0.67 -1.64 -2.88
CA VAL A 16 -1.51 -0.49 -2.51
C VAL A 16 -1.88 0.24 -3.80
N ALA A 17 -3.16 0.26 -4.11
CA ALA A 17 -3.72 0.84 -5.30
C ALA A 17 -4.47 2.13 -4.94
N THR A 18 -4.01 3.27 -5.45
CA THR A 18 -4.68 4.56 -5.20
C THR A 18 -5.31 5.08 -6.47
N THR A 19 -6.57 5.52 -6.38
CA THR A 19 -7.28 6.09 -7.52
C THR A 19 -6.63 7.40 -7.99
N LEU A 20 -6.66 7.65 -9.30
CA LEU A 20 -6.22 8.92 -9.86
C LEU A 20 -7.10 10.08 -9.36
N GLU A 21 -8.38 9.83 -9.08
CA GLU A 21 -9.27 10.82 -8.50
C GLU A 21 -8.77 11.30 -7.13
N ALA A 22 -8.45 10.37 -6.22
CA ALA A 22 -7.88 10.70 -4.92
C ALA A 22 -6.53 11.44 -5.05
N ILE A 23 -5.62 10.94 -5.89
CA ILE A 23 -4.33 11.60 -6.14
C ILE A 23 -4.54 13.03 -6.63
N ASN A 24 -5.41 13.23 -7.63
CA ASN A 24 -5.69 14.54 -8.17
C ASN A 24 -6.33 15.46 -7.12
N ALA A 25 -7.29 14.97 -6.34
CA ALA A 25 -7.95 15.73 -5.29
C ALA A 25 -6.93 16.29 -4.28
N THR A 26 -6.03 15.44 -3.78
CA THR A 26 -5.00 15.88 -2.82
C THR A 26 -3.98 16.84 -3.46
N MET A 27 -3.63 16.63 -4.73
CA MET A 27 -2.75 17.57 -5.44
C MET A 27 -3.41 18.94 -5.66
N PHE A 28 -4.71 18.99 -5.97
CA PHE A 28 -5.43 20.25 -6.07
C PHE A 28 -5.54 20.95 -4.72
N GLU A 29 -5.81 20.21 -3.65
CA GLU A 29 -5.84 20.73 -2.28
C GLU A 29 -4.49 21.38 -1.94
N TYR A 30 -3.38 20.68 -2.19
CA TYR A 30 -2.03 21.19 -1.99
C TYR A 30 -1.78 22.49 -2.76
N LEU A 31 -2.13 22.54 -4.05
CA LEU A 31 -1.99 23.74 -4.89
C LEU A 31 -2.92 24.89 -4.46
N SER A 32 -4.04 24.59 -3.80
CA SER A 32 -4.96 25.61 -3.29
C SER A 32 -4.48 26.23 -1.97
N GLY A 33 -3.75 25.45 -1.15
CA GLY A 33 -3.24 25.88 0.16
C GLY A 33 -1.82 26.46 0.12
N THR A 34 -1.12 26.36 -1.01
CA THR A 34 0.30 26.74 -1.13
C THR A 34 0.48 27.91 -2.09
N ASP A 35 1.17 28.97 -1.64
CA ASP A 35 1.59 30.08 -2.50
C ASP A 35 2.99 29.80 -3.04
N LEU A 36 3.05 29.34 -4.30
CA LEU A 36 4.32 29.00 -4.96
C LEU A 36 4.98 30.26 -5.53
N PRO A 37 6.31 30.33 -5.58
CA PRO A 37 7.01 31.52 -6.03
C PRO A 37 6.73 31.84 -7.51
N LEU A 38 6.70 33.14 -7.84
CA LEU A 38 6.68 33.62 -9.21
C LEU A 38 8.07 33.45 -9.85
N ILE A 39 8.14 32.64 -10.90
CA ILE A 39 9.35 32.39 -11.68
C ILE A 39 9.36 33.34 -12.87
N SER A 40 10.49 34.01 -13.12
CA SER A 40 10.68 34.92 -14.26
C SER A 40 11.89 34.48 -15.08
N LEU A 41 11.66 34.07 -16.32
CA LEU A 41 12.71 33.73 -17.27
C LEU A 41 12.74 34.71 -18.45
N CYS A 42 13.94 35.04 -18.90
CA CYS A 42 14.17 35.92 -20.03
C CYS A 42 15.23 35.34 -20.96
N TRP A 43 15.06 35.53 -22.27
CA TRP A 43 16.03 35.08 -23.27
C TRP A 43 16.49 36.21 -24.16
N THR A 44 17.77 36.16 -24.49
CA THR A 44 18.41 37.11 -25.42
C THR A 44 19.07 36.39 -26.58
N GLN A 45 19.27 37.10 -27.68
CA GLN A 45 19.97 36.60 -28.86
C GLN A 45 20.88 37.68 -29.45
N SER A 46 22.18 37.39 -29.56
CA SER A 46 23.17 38.33 -30.08
C SER A 46 23.16 38.51 -31.60
N GLY A 47 22.28 37.81 -32.32
CA GLY A 47 22.04 37.95 -33.76
C GLY A 47 21.25 36.77 -34.33
N ALA A 48 20.64 36.92 -35.51
CA ALA A 48 19.65 35.98 -36.07
C ALA A 48 20.09 34.50 -36.22
N ASN A 49 21.40 34.22 -36.23
CA ASN A 49 21.97 32.86 -36.34
C ASN A 49 22.65 32.37 -35.05
N GLN A 50 22.49 33.09 -33.94
CA GLN A 50 23.07 32.71 -32.64
C GLN A 50 22.03 31.96 -31.81
N PRO A 51 22.45 31.04 -30.92
CA PRO A 51 21.52 30.39 -30.01
C PRO A 51 20.87 31.43 -29.07
N TYR A 52 19.67 31.12 -28.61
CA TYR A 52 19.07 31.84 -27.49
C TYR A 52 19.86 31.55 -26.21
N VAL A 53 20.05 32.58 -25.40
CA VAL A 53 20.75 32.49 -24.12
C VAL A 53 19.81 32.93 -23.01
N LEU A 54 19.64 32.08 -22.01
CA LEU A 54 18.88 32.39 -20.80
C LEU A 54 19.62 33.48 -19.99
N ILE A 55 18.88 34.45 -19.50
CA ILE A 55 19.38 35.52 -18.64
C ILE A 55 18.38 35.77 -17.51
N SER A 56 18.87 36.05 -16.31
CA SER A 56 18.01 36.42 -15.19
C SER A 56 17.32 37.76 -15.49
N LEU A 57 16.11 37.98 -14.95
CA LEU A 57 15.43 39.26 -15.10
C LEU A 57 16.26 40.42 -14.55
N GLU A 58 16.96 40.20 -13.43
CA GLU A 58 17.83 41.19 -12.81
C GLU A 58 19.03 41.55 -13.72
N ASP A 59 19.72 40.55 -14.28
CA ASP A 59 20.86 40.79 -15.17
C ASP A 59 20.43 41.46 -16.48
N LEU A 60 19.27 41.07 -17.03
CA LEU A 60 18.70 41.70 -18.21
C LEU A 60 18.45 43.20 -17.97
N MET A 61 17.87 43.54 -16.81
CA MET A 61 17.58 44.92 -16.45
C MET A 61 18.85 45.73 -16.17
N ASN A 62 19.86 45.11 -15.55
CA ASN A 62 21.11 45.79 -15.18
C ASN A 62 22.06 46.04 -16.38
N GLN A 63 21.94 45.26 -17.46
CA GLN A 63 22.76 45.45 -18.65
C GLN A 63 22.25 46.59 -19.54
N ALA A 64 23.18 47.42 -20.04
CA ALA A 64 22.88 48.44 -21.03
C ALA A 64 22.63 47.81 -22.41
N ALA A 65 21.84 48.47 -23.25
CA ALA A 65 21.66 48.06 -24.63
C ALA A 65 23.02 48.00 -25.38
N PRO A 66 23.23 47.01 -26.27
CA PRO A 66 22.25 46.02 -26.74
C PRO A 66 22.16 44.75 -25.88
N GLY A 67 22.97 44.61 -24.82
CA GLY A 67 23.02 43.40 -23.97
C GLY A 67 21.88 43.28 -22.95
N GLY A 68 21.22 44.39 -22.61
CA GLY A 68 20.08 44.41 -21.70
C GLY A 68 19.09 45.54 -21.99
N THR A 69 18.13 45.70 -21.09
CA THR A 69 16.98 46.59 -21.25
C THR A 69 17.15 47.95 -20.56
N ASN A 70 18.37 48.27 -20.10
CA ASN A 70 18.70 49.59 -19.54
C ASN A 70 17.74 50.03 -18.41
N GLY A 71 17.46 49.12 -17.48
CA GLY A 71 16.56 49.31 -16.35
C GLY A 71 15.07 49.08 -16.62
N THR A 72 14.65 48.86 -17.88
CA THR A 72 13.26 48.56 -18.22
C THR A 72 12.92 47.10 -17.89
N ASN A 73 11.90 46.86 -17.07
CA ASN A 73 11.37 45.52 -16.85
C ASN A 73 10.44 45.11 -18.01
N PRO A 74 10.76 44.08 -18.81
CA PRO A 74 9.94 43.65 -19.95
C PRO A 74 8.49 43.33 -19.60
N PHE A 75 8.22 42.80 -18.40
CA PHE A 75 6.89 42.39 -17.95
C PHE A 75 5.99 43.57 -17.59
N ASN A 76 6.56 44.75 -17.35
CA ASN A 76 5.82 45.98 -17.07
C ASN A 76 5.58 46.84 -18.33
N VAL A 77 6.19 46.49 -19.46
CA VAL A 77 6.03 47.24 -20.71
C VAL A 77 4.65 46.93 -21.29
N PRO A 78 3.77 47.94 -21.47
CA PRO A 78 2.46 47.70 -22.06
C PRO A 78 2.58 47.24 -23.51
N GLY A 79 1.56 46.54 -24.01
CA GLY A 79 1.47 46.20 -25.42
C GLY A 79 1.60 47.45 -26.30
N TRP A 80 2.36 47.35 -27.39
CA TRP A 80 2.68 48.46 -28.28
C TRP A 80 2.68 48.00 -29.74
N ILE A 81 2.19 48.84 -30.65
CA ILE A 81 2.33 48.67 -32.10
C ILE A 81 2.94 49.92 -32.73
N SER A 82 3.51 49.81 -33.94
CA SER A 82 4.23 50.90 -34.62
C SER A 82 3.42 52.17 -34.90
N GLY A 83 2.09 52.14 -34.72
CA GLY A 83 1.22 53.31 -34.77
C GLY A 83 1.10 54.07 -33.45
N ASP A 84 1.53 53.49 -32.33
CA ASP A 84 1.44 54.06 -30.99
C ASP A 84 2.64 54.96 -30.67
N PRO A 85 2.50 55.95 -29.77
CA PRO A 85 3.62 56.76 -29.30
C PRO A 85 4.75 55.90 -28.72
N VAL A 86 5.97 56.08 -29.23
CA VAL A 86 7.15 55.36 -28.73
C VAL A 86 7.55 55.91 -27.36
N THR A 87 7.55 55.05 -26.35
CA THR A 87 8.04 55.37 -25.00
C THR A 87 9.53 55.04 -24.85
N ALA A 88 10.13 55.52 -23.74
CA ALA A 88 11.50 55.15 -23.39
C ALA A 88 11.65 53.63 -23.21
N ASP A 89 10.66 52.98 -22.59
CA ASP A 89 10.65 51.53 -22.40
C ASP A 89 10.63 50.77 -23.72
N ILE A 90 9.79 51.18 -24.67
CA ILE A 90 9.75 50.57 -26.01
C ILE A 90 11.07 50.78 -26.75
N THR A 91 11.69 51.95 -26.60
CA THR A 91 13.01 52.24 -27.18
C THR A 91 14.08 51.33 -26.59
N ASN A 92 14.08 51.14 -25.27
CA ASN A 92 14.99 50.24 -24.57
C ASN A 92 14.79 48.79 -25.01
N MET A 93 13.55 48.32 -25.13
CA MET A 93 13.24 46.97 -25.64
C MET A 93 13.71 46.79 -27.09
N GLN A 94 13.48 47.79 -27.96
CA GLN A 94 13.90 47.79 -29.37
C GLN A 94 15.41 47.75 -29.57
N GLN A 95 16.16 48.37 -28.67
CA GLN A 95 17.62 48.42 -28.72
C GLN A 95 18.27 47.21 -28.03
N SER A 96 17.50 46.44 -27.27
CA SER A 96 17.98 45.23 -26.60
C SER A 96 17.98 44.02 -27.53
N HIS A 97 18.82 43.04 -27.19
CA HIS A 97 18.80 41.69 -27.77
C HIS A 97 17.72 40.78 -27.15
N PHE A 98 16.73 41.36 -26.47
CA PHE A 98 15.64 40.61 -25.85
C PHE A 98 14.76 39.94 -26.91
N VAL A 99 14.48 38.65 -26.70
CA VAL A 99 13.68 37.83 -27.62
C VAL A 99 12.32 37.51 -27.04
N CYS A 100 12.29 37.03 -25.79
CA CYS A 100 11.07 36.68 -25.09
C CYS A 100 11.32 36.61 -23.59
N GLY A 101 10.24 36.78 -22.83
CA GLY A 101 10.22 36.62 -21.39
C GLY A 101 8.93 35.92 -20.97
N ILE A 102 9.04 35.05 -19.98
CA ILE A 102 7.92 34.30 -19.42
C ILE A 102 7.93 34.48 -17.91
N GLN A 103 6.76 34.77 -17.36
CA GLN A 103 6.49 34.79 -15.93
C GLN A 103 5.44 33.74 -15.61
N ILE A 104 5.76 32.82 -14.68
CA ILE A 104 4.88 31.71 -14.30
C ILE A 104 4.82 31.63 -12.79
N GLN A 105 3.60 31.58 -12.26
CA GLN A 105 3.33 31.15 -10.90
C GLN A 105 2.48 29.88 -11.00
N LEU A 106 2.98 28.78 -10.45
CA LEU A 106 2.23 27.53 -10.40
C LEU A 106 1.12 27.62 -9.36
N GLY A 107 0.00 26.96 -9.62
CA GLY A 107 -1.15 26.96 -8.73
C GLY A 107 -2.47 26.90 -9.50
N ILE A 108 -3.57 27.14 -8.78
CA ILE A 108 -4.92 27.07 -9.35
C ILE A 108 -5.24 28.35 -10.14
N PRO A 109 -5.57 28.26 -11.44
CA PRO A 109 -6.00 29.41 -12.23
C PRO A 109 -7.25 30.11 -11.66
N PRO A 110 -7.34 31.44 -11.77
CA PRO A 110 -8.49 32.18 -11.25
C PRO A 110 -9.77 31.91 -12.04
N GLY A 111 -10.89 31.73 -11.31
CA GLY A 111 -12.22 31.58 -11.90
C GLY A 111 -12.52 30.19 -12.45
N MET A 112 -11.80 29.16 -12.00
CA MET A 112 -12.03 27.76 -12.34
C MET A 112 -12.80 27.04 -11.23
N ALA A 113 -13.58 26.02 -11.60
CA ALA A 113 -14.16 25.08 -10.65
C ALA A 113 -13.23 23.89 -10.44
N MET A 114 -13.15 23.43 -9.19
CA MET A 114 -12.50 22.17 -8.83
C MET A 114 -13.29 20.99 -9.41
N PRO A 115 -12.63 19.93 -9.89
CA PRO A 115 -13.31 18.69 -10.28
C PRO A 115 -14.14 18.14 -9.11
N GLY A 116 -15.33 17.63 -9.39
CA GLY A 116 -16.23 17.07 -8.37
C GLY A 116 -16.94 18.09 -7.46
N ALA A 117 -16.53 19.37 -7.46
CA ALA A 117 -17.17 20.40 -6.64
C ALA A 117 -18.52 20.85 -7.21
N GLN A 118 -19.41 21.29 -6.31
CA GLN A 118 -20.64 21.98 -6.72
C GLN A 118 -20.29 23.21 -7.55
N ASN A 119 -20.78 23.26 -8.79
CA ASN A 119 -20.46 24.31 -9.76
C ASN A 119 -21.72 25.12 -10.16
N PRO A 120 -22.32 25.87 -9.22
CA PRO A 120 -23.59 26.58 -9.46
C PRO A 120 -23.45 27.71 -10.50
N ASN A 121 -22.23 28.21 -10.72
CA ASN A 121 -21.93 29.28 -11.65
C ASN A 121 -21.49 28.78 -13.04
N ASN A 122 -21.50 27.46 -13.26
CA ASN A 122 -21.07 26.81 -14.50
C ASN A 122 -19.67 27.27 -14.97
N LEU A 123 -18.76 27.43 -14.01
CA LEU A 123 -17.35 27.77 -14.29
C LEU A 123 -16.68 26.62 -15.04
N PRO A 124 -15.67 26.89 -15.89
CA PRO A 124 -14.86 25.83 -16.48
C PRO A 124 -14.19 24.98 -15.39
N VAL A 125 -14.17 23.66 -15.60
CA VAL A 125 -13.58 22.70 -14.65
C VAL A 125 -12.10 22.52 -14.95
N LEU A 126 -11.26 22.42 -13.91
CA LEU A 126 -9.83 22.16 -14.07
C LEU A 126 -9.58 20.79 -14.73
N PRO A 127 -8.59 20.68 -15.63
CA PRO A 127 -8.13 19.38 -16.10
C PRO A 127 -7.39 18.63 -14.98
N PRO A 128 -7.31 17.29 -15.04
CA PRO A 128 -6.56 16.50 -14.06
C PRO A 128 -5.07 16.87 -14.09
N ILE A 129 -4.44 16.87 -12.92
CA ILE A 129 -3.00 17.09 -12.72
C ILE A 129 -2.22 15.83 -13.13
N LEU A 130 -2.69 14.65 -12.76
CA LEU A 130 -2.11 13.36 -13.14
C LEU A 130 -3.11 12.54 -13.95
N ALA A 131 -2.67 12.00 -15.08
CA ALA A 131 -3.44 11.11 -15.93
C ALA A 131 -2.58 9.97 -16.49
N ILE A 132 -3.21 8.83 -16.79
CA ILE A 132 -2.54 7.70 -17.43
C ILE A 132 -2.21 8.05 -18.88
N ASN A 133 -0.99 7.72 -19.30
CA ASN A 133 -0.66 7.66 -20.70
C ASN A 133 -1.10 6.30 -21.27
N SER A 134 -2.28 6.25 -21.90
CA SER A 134 -2.83 5.02 -22.48
C SER A 134 -1.96 4.40 -23.59
N SER A 135 -1.00 5.16 -24.14
CA SER A 135 -0.04 4.67 -25.14
C SER A 135 1.25 4.12 -24.52
N ASN A 136 1.54 4.40 -23.25
CA ASN A 136 2.71 3.90 -22.52
C ASN A 136 2.47 3.92 -21.01
N THR A 137 2.19 2.75 -20.44
CA THR A 137 1.90 2.56 -19.00
C THR A 137 3.08 2.84 -18.08
N ASN A 138 4.30 2.99 -18.61
CA ASN A 138 5.50 3.34 -17.84
C ASN A 138 5.69 4.87 -17.69
N THR A 139 4.77 5.66 -18.24
CA THR A 139 4.83 7.13 -18.19
C THR A 139 3.48 7.70 -17.76
N ALA A 140 3.51 8.77 -16.98
CA ALA A 140 2.33 9.54 -16.61
C ALA A 140 2.22 10.80 -17.47
N ILE A 141 0.99 11.22 -17.76
CA ILE A 141 0.72 12.58 -18.22
C ILE A 141 0.58 13.46 -16.99
N PHE A 142 1.43 14.48 -16.89
CA PHE A 142 1.41 15.45 -15.81
C PHE A 142 1.05 16.85 -16.33
N THR A 143 0.05 17.48 -15.72
CA THR A 143 -0.44 18.82 -16.06
C THR A 143 -0.05 19.81 -14.98
N LEU A 144 0.90 20.69 -15.31
CA LEU A 144 1.29 21.79 -14.46
C LEU A 144 0.34 22.97 -14.67
N LEU A 145 -0.46 23.26 -13.65
CA LEU A 145 -1.40 24.36 -13.65
C LEU A 145 -0.71 25.66 -13.23
N CYS A 146 -1.07 26.76 -13.90
CA CYS A 146 -0.52 28.08 -13.63
C CYS A 146 -1.60 28.98 -13.04
N GLN A 147 -1.35 29.47 -11.82
CA GLN A 147 -2.16 30.51 -11.19
C GLN A 147 -1.98 31.84 -11.92
N GLN A 148 -0.73 32.15 -12.31
CA GLN A 148 -0.40 33.31 -13.12
C GLN A 148 0.51 32.88 -14.26
N PHE A 149 0.23 33.37 -15.46
CA PHE A 149 1.11 33.18 -16.61
C PHE A 149 1.10 34.45 -17.45
N GLN A 150 2.29 34.95 -17.74
CA GLN A 150 2.50 36.13 -18.57
C GLN A 150 3.62 35.87 -19.58
N VAL A 151 3.41 36.29 -20.82
CA VAL A 151 4.40 36.19 -21.90
C VAL A 151 4.59 37.55 -22.52
N VAL A 152 5.85 37.96 -22.65
CA VAL A 152 6.21 39.21 -23.31
C VAL A 152 7.24 38.97 -24.42
N TYR A 153 7.03 39.59 -25.57
CA TYR A 153 7.92 39.41 -26.72
C TYR A 153 7.76 40.52 -27.77
N PRO A 154 8.87 41.02 -28.34
CA PRO A 154 8.84 41.87 -29.52
C PRO A 154 8.50 41.08 -30.79
N THR A 155 7.76 41.70 -31.71
CA THR A 155 7.55 41.18 -33.07
C THR A 155 8.34 41.98 -34.08
N TRP A 156 9.20 41.28 -34.82
CA TRP A 156 10.17 41.87 -35.73
C TRP A 156 9.70 41.87 -37.18
N GLY A 157 9.92 43.00 -37.86
CA GLY A 157 9.71 43.17 -39.30
C GLY A 157 10.99 43.66 -39.98
N PHE A 158 10.90 43.95 -41.28
CA PHE A 158 12.07 44.35 -42.09
C PHE A 158 12.78 45.62 -41.60
N GLN A 159 12.09 46.49 -40.86
CA GLN A 159 12.63 47.76 -40.35
C GLN A 159 12.88 47.77 -38.83
N GLY A 160 12.89 46.60 -38.17
CA GLY A 160 12.98 46.47 -36.71
C GLY A 160 11.67 45.98 -36.09
N SER A 161 11.56 46.04 -34.76
CA SER A 161 10.34 45.58 -34.09
C SER A 161 9.19 46.53 -34.39
N TYR A 162 8.07 46.02 -34.88
CA TYR A 162 6.87 46.80 -35.14
C TYR A 162 5.77 46.59 -34.10
N ALA A 163 5.97 45.65 -33.17
CA ALA A 163 5.10 45.46 -32.03
C ALA A 163 5.88 44.94 -30.81
N PHE A 164 5.39 45.24 -29.62
CA PHE A 164 5.75 44.58 -28.37
C PHE A 164 4.47 44.00 -27.78
N ASN A 165 4.45 42.71 -27.55
CA ASN A 165 3.28 42.02 -27.04
C ASN A 165 3.51 41.73 -25.57
N ASN A 166 2.48 41.95 -24.78
CA ASN A 166 2.45 41.61 -23.36
C ASN A 166 1.11 40.96 -23.09
N GLU A 167 1.13 39.64 -22.91
CA GLU A 167 -0.05 38.81 -22.83
C GLU A 167 -0.13 38.12 -21.48
N HIS A 168 -1.34 38.07 -20.94
CA HIS A 168 -1.65 37.45 -19.66
C HIS A 168 -2.68 36.35 -19.85
N GLN A 169 -2.57 35.30 -19.05
CA GLN A 169 -3.60 34.27 -18.94
C GLN A 169 -4.96 34.90 -18.60
N PRO A 170 -5.99 34.72 -19.45
CA PRO A 170 -7.32 35.23 -19.15
C PRO A 170 -7.95 34.50 -17.96
N VAL A 171 -8.85 35.17 -17.24
CA VAL A 171 -9.68 34.56 -16.19
C VAL A 171 -10.53 33.44 -16.81
N GLN A 172 -10.78 32.35 -16.05
CA GLN A 172 -11.53 31.18 -16.50
C GLN A 172 -10.88 30.42 -17.67
N THR A 173 -9.59 30.63 -17.91
CA THR A 173 -8.81 29.92 -18.92
C THR A 173 -7.61 29.25 -18.26
N VAL A 174 -7.27 28.04 -18.71
CA VAL A 174 -6.11 27.29 -18.23
C VAL A 174 -4.99 27.44 -19.24
N TRP A 175 -3.88 28.04 -18.82
CA TRP A 175 -2.59 27.87 -19.48
C TRP A 175 -1.81 26.85 -18.65
N ALA A 176 -1.53 25.69 -19.23
CA ALA A 176 -0.89 24.57 -18.53
C ALA A 176 0.22 23.95 -19.38
N ILE A 177 1.22 23.42 -18.68
CA ILE A 177 2.33 22.69 -19.27
C ILE A 177 2.05 21.20 -19.08
N ILE A 178 1.99 20.45 -20.18
CA ILE A 178 1.68 19.01 -20.14
C ILE A 178 2.95 18.23 -20.48
N LEU A 179 3.29 17.29 -19.60
CA LEU A 179 4.52 16.53 -19.64
C LEU A 179 4.23 15.04 -19.69
N ASN A 180 5.05 14.29 -20.43
CA ASN A 180 5.08 12.84 -20.33
C ASN A 180 6.30 12.44 -19.51
N VAL A 181 6.05 12.02 -18.26
CA VAL A 181 7.09 11.82 -17.27
C VAL A 181 7.20 10.34 -16.92
N PRO A 182 8.40 9.73 -17.02
CA PRO A 182 8.61 8.39 -16.46
C PRO A 182 8.50 8.45 -14.94
N LEU A 183 7.92 7.40 -14.35
CA LEU A 183 7.90 7.26 -12.89
C LEU A 183 9.28 6.79 -12.42
N SER A 184 9.92 7.58 -11.57
CA SER A 184 11.19 7.24 -10.93
C SER A 184 11.03 7.29 -9.41
N SER A 185 11.72 6.39 -8.71
CA SER A 185 11.83 6.41 -7.26
C SER A 185 13.26 6.72 -6.84
N ILE A 186 13.42 7.57 -5.83
CA ILE A 186 14.71 7.82 -5.18
C ILE A 186 14.58 7.53 -3.69
N THR A 187 15.55 6.81 -3.15
CA THR A 187 15.66 6.63 -1.71
C THR A 187 16.29 7.86 -1.09
N VAL A 188 15.57 8.53 -0.18
CA VAL A 188 16.06 9.63 0.64
C VAL A 188 16.14 9.21 2.11
N PRO A 189 17.08 9.77 2.89
CA PRO A 189 17.10 9.57 4.33
C PRO A 189 15.84 10.20 4.98
N PRO A 190 15.35 9.64 6.11
CA PRO A 190 14.16 10.16 6.82
C PRO A 190 14.22 11.65 7.21
N ASN A 191 15.44 12.16 7.41
CA ASN A 191 15.72 13.55 7.78
C ASN A 191 16.18 14.40 6.58
N GLY A 192 15.86 14.01 5.35
CA GLY A 192 16.15 14.82 4.16
C GLY A 192 15.37 16.14 4.15
N ASN A 193 15.99 17.22 3.63
CA ASN A 193 15.42 18.57 3.65
C ASN A 193 14.06 18.74 2.94
N ASN A 194 13.59 17.75 2.18
CA ASN A 194 12.35 17.80 1.38
C ASN A 194 11.30 16.75 1.83
N VAL A 195 11.37 16.27 3.06
CA VAL A 195 10.39 15.35 3.64
C VAL A 195 9.43 16.14 4.55
N PRO A 196 8.11 16.11 4.30
CA PRO A 196 7.11 16.77 5.14
C PRO A 196 7.20 16.30 6.60
N SER A 197 7.06 17.24 7.53
CA SER A 197 7.26 16.97 8.97
C SER A 197 6.34 15.90 9.56
N ASN A 198 5.12 15.75 9.03
CA ASN A 198 4.19 14.66 9.36
C ASN A 198 4.76 13.28 8.98
N VAL A 199 5.42 13.16 7.84
CA VAL A 199 6.08 11.91 7.39
C VAL A 199 7.29 11.60 8.28
N THR A 200 8.10 12.61 8.58
CA THR A 200 9.26 12.46 9.47
C THR A 200 8.84 12.08 10.90
N ASN A 201 7.76 12.66 11.44
CA ASN A 201 7.26 12.33 12.77
C ASN A 201 6.81 10.87 12.87
N GLN A 202 6.09 10.37 11.88
CA GLN A 202 5.65 8.97 11.85
C GLN A 202 6.82 7.99 11.81
N ILE A 203 7.88 8.31 11.05
CA ILE A 203 9.07 7.45 11.00
C ILE A 203 9.82 7.45 12.32
N ASN A 204 9.91 8.61 12.98
CA ASN A 204 10.57 8.75 14.27
C ASN A 204 9.87 7.93 15.37
N ASP A 205 8.55 7.74 15.29
CA ASP A 205 7.80 6.89 16.21
C ASP A 205 8.23 5.41 16.15
N PHE A 206 8.78 4.95 15.02
CA PHE A 206 9.31 3.60 14.87
C PHE A 206 10.84 3.49 15.06
N GLY A 207 11.53 4.60 15.33
CA GLY A 207 12.96 4.64 15.62
C GLY A 207 13.84 5.15 14.46
N PRO A 208 14.94 5.87 14.77
CA PRO A 208 15.62 6.79 13.84
C PRO A 208 16.34 6.14 12.64
N ASP A 209 16.60 4.82 12.68
CA ASP A 209 17.39 4.10 11.67
C ASP A 209 16.68 2.87 11.08
N MET A 210 15.45 2.60 11.52
CA MET A 210 14.74 1.38 11.12
C MET A 210 14.20 1.46 9.69
N PHE A 211 14.00 2.67 9.15
CA PHE A 211 13.37 2.89 7.85
C PHE A 211 14.10 3.94 6.99
N SER A 212 13.92 3.86 5.68
CA SER A 212 14.26 4.85 4.66
C SER A 212 12.98 5.29 3.96
N ILE A 213 13.03 6.44 3.28
CA ILE A 213 11.89 6.96 2.54
C ILE A 213 12.20 6.81 1.05
N GLN A 214 11.35 6.16 0.28
CA GLN A 214 11.32 6.28 -1.17
C GLN A 214 10.37 7.40 -1.56
N GLN A 215 10.92 8.46 -2.16
CA GLN A 215 10.11 9.50 -2.78
C GLN A 215 9.75 9.05 -4.19
N LEU A 216 8.44 9.06 -4.48
CA LEU A 216 7.99 9.08 -5.85
C LEU A 216 8.11 10.50 -6.35
N PHE A 217 8.92 10.72 -7.38
CA PHE A 217 9.01 12.02 -7.99
C PHE A 217 8.92 11.94 -9.50
N LEU A 218 8.41 13.02 -10.08
CA LEU A 218 8.45 13.27 -11.50
C LEU A 218 9.90 13.55 -11.90
N ASP A 219 10.49 12.63 -12.65
CA ASP A 219 11.82 12.82 -13.21
C ASP A 219 11.75 13.76 -14.42
N PHE A 220 11.83 15.05 -14.15
CA PHE A 220 11.87 16.09 -15.18
C PHE A 220 13.16 16.09 -16.00
N SER A 221 14.23 15.41 -15.55
CA SER A 221 15.50 15.33 -16.29
C SER A 221 15.44 14.36 -17.48
N SER A 222 14.53 13.38 -17.41
CA SER A 222 14.27 12.41 -18.48
C SER A 222 12.87 12.56 -19.11
N ALA A 223 12.05 13.47 -18.58
CA ALA A 223 10.73 13.79 -19.12
C ALA A 223 10.82 14.27 -20.58
N VAL A 224 10.02 13.64 -21.44
CA VAL A 224 9.85 14.14 -22.80
C VAL A 224 8.72 15.16 -22.75
N PHE A 225 9.04 16.42 -23.03
CA PHE A 225 8.04 17.45 -23.32
C PHE A 225 7.29 17.04 -24.59
N THR A 226 6.19 16.31 -24.41
CA THR A 226 5.40 15.75 -25.51
C THR A 226 4.55 16.81 -26.20
N THR A 227 4.29 17.94 -25.53
CA THR A 227 3.58 19.08 -26.12
C THR A 227 4.17 20.41 -25.66
N VAL A 228 4.39 21.32 -26.60
CA VAL A 228 4.37 22.78 -26.33
C VAL A 228 3.09 23.06 -25.55
N PRO A 229 3.09 23.94 -24.52
CA PRO A 229 1.89 24.20 -23.72
C PRO A 229 0.70 24.42 -24.66
N THR A 230 -0.41 23.73 -24.40
CA THR A 230 -1.60 23.86 -25.23
C THR A 230 -2.28 25.16 -24.86
N PHE A 231 -1.73 26.25 -25.37
CA PHE A 231 -2.37 27.52 -25.28
C PHE A 231 -3.60 27.47 -26.19
N THR A 232 -4.79 27.59 -25.58
CA THR A 232 -6.05 27.68 -26.33
C THR A 232 -5.97 28.78 -27.39
N ASN A 233 -6.85 28.73 -28.42
CA ASN A 233 -7.01 29.77 -29.44
C ASN A 233 -6.70 31.17 -28.88
N ASN A 234 -5.78 31.88 -29.52
CA ASN A 234 -5.21 33.20 -29.18
C ASN A 234 -3.77 33.19 -28.61
N PHE A 235 -3.07 32.06 -28.56
CA PHE A 235 -1.62 32.13 -28.38
C PHE A 235 -0.93 32.67 -29.63
N PRO A 236 0.06 33.56 -29.51
CA PRO A 236 0.72 34.10 -30.67
C PRO A 236 1.57 33.03 -31.35
N ALA A 237 1.26 32.74 -32.61
CA ALA A 237 1.96 31.75 -33.43
C ALA A 237 3.48 32.01 -33.55
N GLY A 238 3.92 33.26 -33.32
CA GLY A 238 5.34 33.63 -33.29
C GLY A 238 6.08 33.19 -32.04
N VAL A 239 5.38 32.94 -30.92
CA VAL A 239 5.97 32.62 -29.61
C VAL A 239 5.99 31.12 -29.35
N SER A 240 5.01 30.37 -29.86
CA SER A 240 4.99 28.91 -29.77
C SER A 240 6.22 28.26 -30.44
N ASN A 241 6.79 28.93 -31.45
CA ASN A 241 8.03 28.50 -32.11
C ASN A 241 9.30 28.91 -31.34
N GLN A 242 9.18 29.86 -30.40
CA GLN A 242 10.29 30.41 -29.62
C GLN A 242 10.36 29.80 -28.23
N ILE A 243 9.24 29.37 -27.64
CA ILE A 243 9.20 28.56 -26.41
C ILE A 243 9.45 27.12 -26.80
N THR A 244 10.72 26.72 -26.80
CA THR A 244 11.10 25.34 -27.13
C THR A 244 10.96 24.43 -25.91
N PRO A 245 10.75 23.12 -26.11
CA PRO A 245 10.91 22.09 -25.08
C PRO A 245 12.15 22.27 -24.20
N ALA A 246 13.27 22.71 -24.77
CA ALA A 246 14.53 22.94 -24.05
C ALA A 246 14.46 24.12 -23.05
N MET A 247 13.71 25.17 -23.39
CA MET A 247 13.52 26.32 -22.49
C MET A 247 12.55 26.00 -21.36
N VAL A 248 11.56 25.15 -21.65
CA VAL A 248 10.68 24.57 -20.64
C VAL A 248 11.54 23.69 -19.72
N GLN A 249 12.35 22.77 -20.25
CA GLN A 249 13.30 21.94 -19.48
C GLN A 249 14.17 22.74 -18.49
N GLU A 250 14.77 23.83 -18.94
CA GLU A 250 15.62 24.69 -18.10
C GLU A 250 14.85 25.38 -16.96
N LEU A 251 13.55 25.64 -17.16
CA LEU A 251 12.58 26.14 -16.16
C LEU A 251 12.35 25.12 -15.02
N PHE A 252 12.43 23.82 -15.33
CA PHE A 252 12.09 22.73 -14.42
C PHE A 252 13.31 22.13 -13.70
N GLU A 253 14.50 22.17 -14.30
CA GLU A 253 15.72 21.59 -13.71
C GLU A 253 16.23 22.36 -12.47
N ASN A 254 16.02 23.69 -12.38
CA ASN A 254 16.54 24.50 -11.27
C ASN A 254 15.51 24.82 -10.15
N ASP A 255 14.22 25.03 -10.46
CA ASP A 255 13.26 25.59 -9.48
C ASP A 255 12.21 24.59 -8.95
N ILE A 256 11.81 23.58 -9.73
CA ILE A 256 10.77 22.60 -9.32
C ILE A 256 11.29 21.56 -8.32
N ASN A 257 12.62 21.43 -8.22
CA ASN A 257 13.32 20.60 -7.24
C ASN A 257 13.20 21.07 -5.78
N GLN A 258 12.50 22.18 -5.51
CA GLN A 258 12.20 22.68 -4.17
C GLN A 258 10.97 22.02 -3.50
N GLY A 259 10.38 20.97 -4.10
CA GLY A 259 9.36 20.13 -3.44
C GLY A 259 8.16 19.73 -4.31
N LEU A 260 8.02 20.29 -5.51
CA LEU A 260 6.88 20.07 -6.41
C LEU A 260 6.98 18.79 -7.26
N SER A 261 8.18 18.22 -7.38
CA SER A 261 8.38 16.97 -8.12
C SER A 261 7.83 15.76 -7.37
N VAL A 262 7.62 15.83 -6.05
CA VAL A 262 7.31 14.65 -5.23
C VAL A 262 5.81 14.36 -5.25
N LEU A 263 5.43 13.25 -5.88
CA LEU A 263 4.05 12.76 -5.95
C LEU A 263 3.68 11.82 -4.80
N GLY A 264 4.62 11.44 -3.92
CA GLY A 264 4.32 10.57 -2.79
C GLY A 264 5.56 10.07 -2.06
N TYR A 265 5.36 9.51 -0.88
CA TYR A 265 6.41 9.03 0.02
C TYR A 265 6.08 7.60 0.47
N THR A 266 6.91 6.63 0.09
CA THR A 266 6.84 5.28 0.64
C THR A 266 7.90 5.10 1.73
N ILE A 267 7.56 4.41 2.80
CA ILE A 267 8.52 4.05 3.85
C ILE A 267 9.01 2.63 3.57
N THR A 268 10.32 2.44 3.49
CA THR A 268 10.98 1.13 3.27
C THR A 268 11.82 0.79 4.48
N GLN A 269 11.73 -0.43 5.02
CA GLN A 269 12.52 -0.80 6.20
C GLN A 269 13.99 -1.06 5.82
N ASN A 270 14.94 -0.49 6.55
CA ASN A 270 16.38 -0.67 6.29
C ASN A 270 16.86 -2.08 6.66
N ASN A 271 16.16 -2.76 7.58
CA ASN A 271 16.50 -4.08 8.09
C ASN A 271 15.24 -4.96 8.23
N PRO A 272 14.68 -5.48 7.12
CA PRO A 272 13.46 -6.30 7.17
C PRO A 272 13.63 -7.61 7.96
N ASN A 273 14.86 -8.03 8.24
CA ASN A 273 15.16 -9.29 8.94
C ASN A 273 15.20 -9.18 10.47
N LEU A 274 15.07 -7.99 11.06
CA LEU A 274 15.22 -7.82 12.52
C LEU A 274 13.96 -8.23 13.31
N GLU A 275 12.78 -8.27 12.67
CA GLU A 275 11.52 -8.65 13.32
C GLU A 275 10.76 -9.68 12.46
N PRO A 276 10.96 -11.00 12.69
CA PRO A 276 10.21 -12.07 11.99
C PRO A 276 8.69 -12.04 12.25
N SER A 277 8.22 -11.11 13.07
CA SER A 277 6.85 -10.88 13.53
C SER A 277 6.06 -9.87 12.67
N THR A 278 6.62 -9.34 11.58
CA THR A 278 5.96 -8.29 10.78
C THR A 278 5.96 -8.57 9.28
N LEU A 279 4.90 -8.16 8.59
CA LEU A 279 4.84 -8.13 7.13
C LEU A 279 5.70 -6.96 6.63
N THR A 280 6.94 -7.23 6.20
CA THR A 280 7.90 -6.18 5.79
C THR A 280 7.92 -5.96 4.29
N VAL A 281 8.02 -4.71 3.83
CA VAL A 281 8.22 -4.38 2.41
C VAL A 281 9.71 -4.24 2.13
N GLY A 282 10.26 -5.14 1.30
CA GLY A 282 11.68 -5.17 0.93
C GLY A 282 12.01 -4.45 -0.38
N SER A 283 11.06 -4.41 -1.32
CA SER A 283 11.21 -3.67 -2.60
C SER A 283 9.86 -3.27 -3.18
N LEU A 284 9.87 -2.26 -4.06
CA LEU A 284 8.70 -1.59 -4.61
C LEU A 284 8.87 -1.33 -6.11
N THR A 285 7.77 -1.41 -6.86
CA THR A 285 7.63 -0.94 -8.23
C THR A 285 6.28 -0.23 -8.39
N LEU A 286 6.26 0.87 -9.14
CA LEU A 286 5.04 1.61 -9.44
C LEU A 286 4.52 1.27 -10.83
N VAL A 287 3.22 1.02 -10.94
CA VAL A 287 2.57 0.67 -12.20
C VAL A 287 1.21 1.36 -12.27
N PHE A 288 0.89 1.96 -13.40
CA PHE A 288 -0.49 2.39 -13.66
C PHE A 288 -1.35 1.22 -14.12
N ASP A 289 -2.57 1.17 -13.60
CA ASP A 289 -3.57 0.22 -14.00
C ASP A 289 -4.85 0.96 -14.41
N GLU A 290 -5.18 0.85 -15.69
CA GLU A 290 -6.32 1.53 -16.29
C GLU A 290 -7.62 0.80 -15.93
N TYR A 291 -8.63 1.55 -15.50
CA TYR A 291 -9.93 0.98 -15.18
C TYR A 291 -10.54 0.28 -16.40
N ASN A 292 -11.06 -0.93 -16.23
CA ASN A 292 -11.63 -1.73 -17.31
C ASN A 292 -13.13 -2.05 -17.09
N PRO A 293 -14.05 -1.65 -18.00
CA PRO A 293 -13.80 -0.93 -19.24
C PRO A 293 -13.50 0.56 -19.01
N ALA A 294 -12.54 1.08 -19.76
CA ALA A 294 -12.15 2.49 -19.70
C ALA A 294 -13.24 3.36 -20.33
N SER A 295 -13.66 4.39 -19.61
CA SER A 295 -14.61 5.40 -20.06
C SER A 295 -14.30 6.74 -19.39
N ALA A 296 -14.73 7.86 -19.99
CA ALA A 296 -14.48 9.17 -19.41
C ALA A 296 -14.98 9.31 -17.94
N SER A 297 -16.05 8.60 -17.59
CA SER A 297 -16.61 8.57 -16.22
C SER A 297 -15.89 7.63 -15.25
N THR A 298 -15.06 6.72 -15.75
CA THR A 298 -14.34 5.73 -14.92
C THR A 298 -12.82 5.94 -14.90
N MET A 299 -12.31 6.84 -15.74
CA MET A 299 -10.87 7.15 -15.80
C MET A 299 -10.31 7.61 -14.45
N GLY A 300 -11.09 8.35 -13.63
CA GLY A 300 -10.70 8.75 -12.27
C GLY A 300 -10.47 7.56 -11.33
N LEU A 301 -11.13 6.43 -11.58
CA LEU A 301 -11.01 5.19 -10.80
C LEU A 301 -9.85 4.30 -11.25
N SER A 302 -9.14 4.69 -12.32
CA SER A 302 -7.85 4.06 -12.64
C SER A 302 -6.89 4.29 -11.49
N THR A 303 -5.89 3.42 -11.35
CA THR A 303 -5.06 3.40 -10.14
C THR A 303 -3.57 3.53 -10.44
N LEU A 304 -2.86 4.20 -9.53
CA LEU A 304 -1.42 4.07 -9.38
C LEU A 304 -1.16 2.98 -8.33
N ASN A 305 -0.53 1.89 -8.76
CA ASN A 305 -0.31 0.70 -7.94
C ASN A 305 1.13 0.63 -7.45
N TYR A 306 1.26 0.50 -6.15
CA TYR A 306 2.49 0.27 -5.42
C TYR A 306 2.64 -1.23 -5.24
N LEU A 307 3.34 -1.86 -6.18
CA LEU A 307 3.60 -3.29 -6.16
C LEU A 307 4.81 -3.56 -5.28
N CYS A 308 4.63 -4.35 -4.23
CA CYS A 308 5.64 -4.58 -3.22
C CYS A 308 6.04 -6.06 -3.15
N ASN A 309 7.30 -6.32 -2.81
CA ASN A 309 7.81 -7.66 -2.50
C ASN A 309 8.53 -7.64 -1.14
N GLN A 310 8.43 -8.72 -0.35
CA GLN A 310 9.18 -8.85 0.92
C GLN A 310 10.69 -9.00 0.69
N GLY A 311 11.10 -9.52 -0.46
CA GLY A 311 12.49 -9.68 -0.85
C GLY A 311 13.12 -8.42 -1.44
N THR A 312 14.39 -8.54 -1.81
CA THR A 312 15.18 -7.45 -2.43
C THR A 312 14.90 -7.29 -3.93
N THR A 313 14.13 -8.20 -4.53
CA THR A 313 13.84 -8.19 -5.97
C THR A 313 12.57 -7.38 -6.21
N ALA A 314 12.73 -6.21 -6.83
CA ALA A 314 11.60 -5.36 -7.20
C ALA A 314 10.62 -6.10 -8.12
N PRO A 315 9.30 -5.91 -7.94
CA PRO A 315 8.31 -6.44 -8.86
C PRO A 315 8.52 -5.95 -10.30
N PRO A 316 8.06 -6.70 -11.31
CA PRO A 316 8.23 -6.29 -12.70
C PRO A 316 7.38 -5.05 -13.04
N GLN A 317 7.96 -4.10 -13.77
CA GLN A 317 7.28 -2.88 -14.26
C GLN A 317 6.09 -3.19 -15.18
N ASN A 318 6.16 -4.28 -15.97
CA ASN A 318 5.06 -4.72 -16.84
C ASN A 318 4.23 -5.84 -16.18
N TYR A 319 3.86 -5.68 -14.91
CA TYR A 319 3.07 -6.69 -14.21
C TYR A 319 1.65 -6.78 -14.80
N SER A 320 1.38 -7.85 -15.56
CA SER A 320 0.06 -8.13 -16.17
C SER A 320 -0.84 -9.00 -15.29
N GLY A 321 -0.47 -9.18 -14.02
CA GLY A 321 -1.22 -10.01 -13.07
C GLY A 321 -2.52 -9.35 -12.61
N ILE A 322 -2.61 -8.02 -12.66
CA ILE A 322 -3.81 -7.27 -12.34
C ILE A 322 -4.74 -7.30 -13.55
N LYS A 323 -5.92 -7.89 -13.37
CA LYS A 323 -6.94 -8.08 -14.41
C LYS A 323 -8.34 -7.69 -13.94
N TRP A 324 -8.42 -7.01 -12.80
CA TRP A 324 -9.62 -6.57 -12.11
C TRP A 324 -9.52 -5.08 -11.83
N ASN A 325 -10.62 -4.46 -11.41
CA ASN A 325 -10.58 -3.09 -10.91
C ASN A 325 -10.46 -3.12 -9.40
N TRP A 326 -9.59 -2.27 -8.86
CA TRP A 326 -9.39 -2.13 -7.42
C TRP A 326 -10.59 -1.51 -6.71
N ILE A 327 -11.27 -0.58 -7.37
CA ILE A 327 -12.50 0.08 -6.91
C ILE A 327 -13.61 -0.24 -7.91
N ASP A 328 -14.84 -0.46 -7.47
CA ASP A 328 -15.96 -0.57 -8.39
C ASP A 328 -16.54 0.82 -8.73
N SER A 329 -16.89 1.04 -9.99
CA SER A 329 -17.60 2.23 -10.48
C SER A 329 -19.00 2.45 -9.88
N GLY A 330 -19.47 1.52 -9.04
CA GLY A 330 -20.63 1.69 -8.19
C GLY A 330 -20.40 2.68 -7.03
N GLY A 331 -21.05 2.44 -5.89
CA GLY A 331 -20.94 3.32 -4.72
C GLY A 331 -19.51 3.47 -4.18
N ASP A 332 -18.67 2.44 -4.37
CA ASP A 332 -17.29 2.38 -3.88
C ASP A 332 -16.43 3.55 -4.37
N GLY A 333 -16.55 3.96 -5.64
CA GLY A 333 -15.78 5.07 -6.21
C GLY A 333 -16.07 6.44 -5.60
N ALA A 334 -17.19 6.59 -4.89
CA ALA A 334 -17.52 7.82 -4.14
C ALA A 334 -17.18 7.71 -2.64
N GLN A 335 -16.80 6.52 -2.17
CA GLN A 335 -16.59 6.20 -0.76
C GLN A 335 -15.13 5.92 -0.43
N TYR A 336 -14.37 5.40 -1.39
CA TYR A 336 -13.02 4.88 -1.18
C TYR A 336 -12.03 5.50 -2.15
N ASP A 337 -10.86 5.84 -1.62
CA ASP A 337 -9.77 6.47 -2.36
C ASP A 337 -8.84 5.45 -3.03
N GLY A 338 -8.96 4.19 -2.64
CA GLY A 338 -8.12 3.12 -3.13
C GLY A 338 -8.37 1.78 -2.44
N ALA A 339 -7.42 0.87 -2.63
CA ALA A 339 -7.46 -0.49 -2.11
C ALA A 339 -6.07 -0.98 -1.70
N VAL A 340 -6.04 -1.96 -0.79
CA VAL A 340 -4.87 -2.72 -0.40
C VAL A 340 -5.15 -4.21 -0.59
N ALA A 341 -4.15 -4.95 -1.06
CA ALA A 341 -4.16 -6.40 -1.08
C ALA A 341 -2.85 -6.98 -0.56
N ILE A 342 -2.95 -8.08 0.19
CA ILE A 342 -1.86 -8.87 0.73
C ILE A 342 -2.02 -10.29 0.21
N SER A 343 -0.99 -10.79 -0.48
CA SER A 343 -1.01 -12.12 -1.07
C SER A 343 -1.15 -13.21 -0.01
N ASN A 344 -2.00 -14.19 -0.29
CA ASN A 344 -2.12 -15.39 0.54
C ASN A 344 -0.77 -16.13 0.71
N ASP A 345 0.12 -16.04 -0.28
CA ASP A 345 1.46 -16.65 -0.25
C ASP A 345 2.33 -16.12 0.90
N VAL A 346 2.01 -14.94 1.42
CA VAL A 346 2.73 -14.31 2.54
C VAL A 346 1.90 -14.31 3.82
N PHE A 347 0.60 -14.06 3.70
CA PHE A 347 -0.31 -14.08 4.85
C PHE A 347 -0.35 -15.45 5.51
N THR A 348 -0.43 -16.54 4.73
CA THR A 348 -0.54 -17.91 5.26
C THR A 348 0.69 -18.34 6.07
N PRO A 349 1.93 -18.27 5.55
CA PRO A 349 3.12 -18.64 6.32
C PRO A 349 3.30 -17.78 7.57
N TYR A 350 2.99 -16.49 7.47
CA TYR A 350 3.01 -15.58 8.62
C TYR A 350 2.03 -16.06 9.70
N PHE A 351 0.77 -16.28 9.34
CA PHE A 351 -0.27 -16.68 10.30
C PHE A 351 0.01 -18.07 10.89
N ALA A 352 0.56 -19.00 10.10
CA ALA A 352 1.04 -20.28 10.57
C ALA A 352 2.14 -20.14 11.65
N SER A 353 3.03 -19.15 11.51
CA SER A 353 4.08 -18.89 12.52
C SER A 353 3.49 -18.41 13.86
N LEU A 354 2.41 -17.63 13.84
CA LEU A 354 1.67 -17.21 15.04
C LEU A 354 0.96 -18.38 15.73
N LEU A 355 0.47 -19.35 14.94
CA LEU A 355 -0.23 -20.54 15.43
C LEU A 355 0.71 -21.62 15.96
N ALA A 356 1.97 -21.65 15.50
CA ALA A 356 2.92 -22.71 15.81
C ALA A 356 3.10 -23.00 17.32
N PRO A 357 3.14 -22.00 18.23
CA PRO A 357 3.21 -22.27 19.68
C PRO A 357 1.99 -23.03 20.22
N PHE A 358 0.78 -22.69 19.76
CA PHE A 358 -0.46 -23.37 20.16
C PHE A 358 -0.51 -24.81 19.65
N VAL A 359 -0.06 -25.03 18.41
CA VAL A 359 0.07 -26.37 17.83
C VAL A 359 1.06 -27.20 18.67
N GLN A 360 2.26 -26.67 18.93
CA GLN A 360 3.30 -27.37 19.68
C GLN A 360 2.85 -27.73 21.11
N ALA A 361 2.05 -26.87 21.77
CA ALA A 361 1.51 -27.13 23.11
C ALA A 361 0.54 -28.33 23.15
N ASN A 362 -0.15 -28.60 22.04
CA ASN A 362 -1.12 -29.70 21.93
C ASN A 362 -0.53 -30.98 21.32
N CYS A 363 0.63 -30.91 20.65
CA CYS A 363 1.33 -32.05 20.05
C CYS A 363 2.18 -32.82 21.09
N ASN A 364 1.51 -33.56 21.97
CA ASN A 364 2.14 -34.36 23.01
C ASN A 364 2.15 -35.86 22.68
N VAL A 365 3.17 -36.57 23.15
CA VAL A 365 3.24 -38.04 23.11
C VAL A 365 2.98 -38.59 24.51
N PRO A 366 2.01 -39.52 24.68
CA PRO A 366 1.77 -40.14 25.96
C PRO A 366 2.91 -41.10 26.32
N VAL A 367 3.37 -41.02 27.56
CA VAL A 367 4.32 -42.00 28.13
C VAL A 367 3.65 -42.69 29.29
N MET A 368 3.73 -44.02 29.26
CA MET A 368 2.97 -44.88 30.15
C MET A 368 3.91 -45.88 30.80
N ALA A 369 3.74 -46.08 32.10
CA ALA A 369 4.32 -47.20 32.81
C ALA A 369 3.26 -47.87 33.68
N LEU A 370 3.19 -49.19 33.59
CA LEU A 370 2.32 -50.02 34.40
C LEU A 370 3.16 -50.76 35.45
N ASN A 371 2.75 -50.67 36.70
CA ASN A 371 3.32 -51.45 37.80
C ASN A 371 2.20 -52.08 38.62
N TYR A 372 2.51 -53.12 39.39
CA TYR A 372 1.55 -53.74 40.30
C TYR A 372 2.17 -54.02 41.67
N SER A 373 1.34 -54.02 42.71
CA SER A 373 1.69 -54.50 44.05
C SER A 373 0.53 -55.32 44.62
N GLY A 374 0.72 -56.62 44.79
CA GLY A 374 -0.37 -57.53 45.13
C GLY A 374 -1.42 -57.58 44.01
N LEU A 375 -2.66 -57.18 44.32
CA LEU A 375 -3.75 -57.05 43.35
C LEU A 375 -3.94 -55.59 42.85
N ASP A 376 -3.20 -54.64 43.40
CA ASP A 376 -3.34 -53.22 43.05
C ASP A 376 -2.50 -52.87 41.82
N MET A 377 -3.14 -52.25 40.84
CA MET A 377 -2.51 -51.68 39.63
C MET A 377 -2.15 -50.20 39.84
N TYR A 378 -0.94 -49.84 39.44
CA TYR A 378 -0.42 -48.48 39.46
C TYR A 378 -0.14 -48.01 38.03
N TYR A 379 -0.79 -46.90 37.67
CA TYR A 379 -0.62 -46.23 36.39
C TYR A 379 0.29 -45.03 36.59
N ASN A 380 1.34 -44.93 35.78
CA ASN A 380 2.04 -43.67 35.57
C ASN A 380 1.74 -43.21 34.15
N TYR A 381 1.16 -42.01 34.03
CA TYR A 381 0.81 -41.37 32.76
C TYR A 381 1.34 -39.95 32.79
N TYR A 382 2.23 -39.64 31.86
CA TYR A 382 2.74 -38.28 31.67
C TYR A 382 2.93 -38.01 30.19
N LEU A 383 3.04 -36.73 29.86
CA LEU A 383 3.20 -36.26 28.49
C LEU A 383 4.64 -35.83 28.27
N VAL A 384 5.18 -36.18 27.11
CA VAL A 384 6.42 -35.58 26.62
C VAL A 384 6.11 -34.81 25.33
N PRO A 385 6.80 -33.68 25.07
CA PRO A 385 6.62 -32.95 23.82
C PRO A 385 6.90 -33.85 22.61
N GLY A 386 5.96 -33.89 21.67
CA GLY A 386 6.15 -34.48 20.36
C GLY A 386 6.75 -33.47 19.37
N THR A 387 7.01 -33.95 18.16
CA THR A 387 7.40 -33.08 17.04
C THR A 387 6.15 -32.38 16.49
N ALA A 388 6.11 -31.05 16.52
CA ALA A 388 5.05 -30.31 15.87
C ALA A 388 5.02 -30.62 14.36
N PRO A 389 3.82 -30.85 13.78
CA PRO A 389 3.69 -31.05 12.34
C PRO A 389 4.00 -29.76 11.59
N ALA A 390 4.55 -29.88 10.38
CA ALA A 390 4.53 -28.79 9.42
C ALA A 390 3.09 -28.55 8.96
N TYR A 391 2.73 -27.30 8.66
CA TYR A 391 1.43 -27.00 8.10
C TYR A 391 1.36 -27.41 6.63
N THR A 392 0.14 -27.66 6.15
CA THR A 392 -0.18 -27.84 4.73
C THR A 392 -1.29 -26.89 4.32
N VAL A 393 -1.31 -26.51 3.05
CA VAL A 393 -2.36 -25.65 2.47
C VAL A 393 -3.44 -26.54 1.85
N GLY A 394 -4.70 -26.23 2.13
CA GLY A 394 -5.86 -26.94 1.59
C GLY A 394 -6.41 -26.30 0.31
N SER A 395 -7.66 -26.61 -0.02
CA SER A 395 -8.40 -25.96 -1.10
C SER A 395 -9.68 -25.31 -0.57
N GLY A 396 -10.28 -24.41 -1.36
CA GLY A 396 -11.60 -23.84 -1.08
C GLY A 396 -11.66 -23.01 0.22
N GLY A 397 -10.71 -22.08 0.41
CA GLY A 397 -10.65 -21.22 1.59
C GLY A 397 -9.86 -21.79 2.76
N ASN A 398 -9.49 -23.08 2.73
CA ASN A 398 -8.64 -23.67 3.74
C ASN A 398 -7.16 -23.32 3.50
N ILE A 399 -6.65 -22.41 4.31
CA ILE A 399 -5.30 -21.85 4.14
C ILE A 399 -4.24 -22.58 4.98
N ILE A 400 -4.62 -23.20 6.10
CA ILE A 400 -3.69 -23.89 7.01
C ILE A 400 -4.33 -25.16 7.54
N ASN A 401 -3.59 -26.27 7.48
CA ASN A 401 -3.92 -27.51 8.19
C ASN A 401 -2.70 -28.02 8.96
N TYR A 402 -2.91 -28.35 10.22
CA TYR A 402 -2.00 -29.15 11.02
C TYR A 402 -2.65 -30.49 11.35
N SER A 403 -1.85 -31.55 11.31
CA SER A 403 -2.29 -32.89 11.71
C SER A 403 -1.15 -33.60 12.43
N PHE A 404 -1.40 -33.97 13.67
CA PHE A 404 -0.48 -34.67 14.54
C PHE A 404 -1.10 -35.97 15.02
N ASN A 405 -0.28 -37.02 15.07
CA ASN A 405 -0.62 -38.31 15.64
C ASN A 405 0.61 -38.82 16.40
N SER A 406 0.48 -39.07 17.70
CA SER A 406 1.58 -39.55 18.54
C SER A 406 2.06 -40.96 18.17
N GLY A 407 1.28 -41.69 17.38
CA GLY A 407 1.32 -43.15 17.29
C GLY A 407 0.70 -43.80 18.53
N MET A 408 0.31 -45.06 18.38
CA MET A 408 -0.12 -45.89 19.51
C MET A 408 1.09 -46.20 20.39
N VAL A 409 1.02 -45.80 21.66
CA VAL A 409 1.97 -46.21 22.69
C VAL A 409 1.34 -47.33 23.49
N GLU A 410 2.13 -48.33 23.86
CA GLU A 410 1.66 -49.50 24.60
C GLU A 410 2.57 -49.75 25.80
N ALA A 411 1.97 -50.09 26.93
CA ALA A 411 2.67 -50.56 28.13
C ALA A 411 1.99 -51.84 28.60
N SER A 412 2.78 -52.79 29.10
CA SER A 412 2.25 -54.03 29.65
C SER A 412 2.99 -54.45 30.91
N CYS A 413 2.27 -55.14 31.80
CA CYS A 413 2.86 -55.77 32.97
C CYS A 413 2.13 -57.06 33.30
N GLY A 414 2.83 -58.05 33.86
CA GLY A 414 2.22 -59.33 34.22
C GLY A 414 2.98 -60.09 35.30
N HIS A 415 2.33 -61.11 35.88
CA HIS A 415 2.90 -61.98 36.90
C HIS A 415 3.02 -63.42 36.37
N HIS A 416 4.25 -63.93 36.29
CA HIS A 416 4.58 -65.26 35.71
C HIS A 416 4.01 -66.48 36.49
N GLY A 417 3.21 -66.28 37.55
CA GLY A 417 2.60 -67.36 38.34
C GLY A 417 1.07 -67.32 38.47
N LEU A 418 0.40 -66.25 38.01
CA LEU A 418 -1.05 -66.03 38.25
C LEU A 418 -1.90 -65.87 36.96
N LEU A 419 -1.31 -66.03 35.77
CA LEU A 419 -1.99 -65.82 34.47
C LEU A 419 -2.68 -64.44 34.35
N THR A 420 -2.11 -63.41 34.99
CA THR A 420 -2.60 -62.03 34.94
C THR A 420 -1.65 -61.17 34.11
N TYR A 421 -2.15 -60.67 32.98
CA TYR A 421 -1.48 -59.72 32.08
C TYR A 421 -2.38 -58.50 31.89
N TYR A 422 -1.77 -57.32 32.02
CA TYR A 422 -2.41 -56.04 31.79
C TYR A 422 -1.73 -55.35 30.63
N GLU A 423 -2.53 -54.75 29.77
CA GLU A 423 -2.09 -53.96 28.62
C GLU A 423 -2.79 -52.60 28.66
N PHE A 424 -2.03 -51.53 28.49
CA PHE A 424 -2.54 -50.18 28.37
C PHE A 424 -2.03 -49.56 27.08
N LYS A 425 -2.96 -49.08 26.25
CA LYS A 425 -2.69 -48.40 24.99
C LYS A 425 -3.20 -46.99 25.05
N SER A 426 -2.47 -46.04 24.48
CA SER A 426 -2.93 -44.67 24.34
C SER A 426 -2.32 -44.02 23.12
N TYR A 427 -3.06 -43.12 22.49
CA TYR A 427 -2.54 -42.19 21.51
C TYR A 427 -3.22 -40.85 21.66
N ILE A 428 -2.55 -39.82 21.14
CA ILE A 428 -3.07 -38.46 21.03
C ILE A 428 -3.09 -38.09 19.56
N THR A 429 -4.22 -37.58 19.09
CA THR A 429 -4.32 -36.91 17.80
C THR A 429 -4.73 -35.47 18.00
N TYR A 430 -4.11 -34.58 17.24
CA TYR A 430 -4.45 -33.17 17.23
C TYR A 430 -4.56 -32.68 15.79
N THR A 431 -5.63 -31.96 15.49
CA THR A 431 -5.82 -31.28 14.20
C THR A 431 -6.15 -29.82 14.42
N MET A 432 -5.66 -28.97 13.53
CA MET A 432 -6.06 -27.56 13.44
C MET A 432 -6.29 -27.24 11.97
N ALA A 433 -7.43 -26.65 11.64
CA ALA A 433 -7.73 -26.14 10.31
C ALA A 433 -8.09 -24.66 10.39
N VAL A 434 -7.55 -23.85 9.48
CA VAL A 434 -7.88 -22.44 9.34
C VAL A 434 -8.54 -22.23 7.99
N THR A 435 -9.77 -21.70 8.01
CA THR A 435 -10.54 -21.39 6.82
C THR A 435 -10.92 -19.93 6.79
N VAL A 436 -10.84 -19.30 5.61
CA VAL A 436 -11.21 -17.90 5.39
C VAL A 436 -12.36 -17.81 4.39
N SER A 437 -13.28 -16.87 4.63
CA SER A 437 -14.38 -16.58 3.71
C SER A 437 -14.99 -15.22 4.02
N GLY A 438 -15.15 -14.35 3.01
CA GLY A 438 -15.63 -12.99 3.23
C GLY A 438 -14.73 -12.27 4.23
N ASN A 439 -15.28 -11.66 5.28
CA ASN A 439 -14.51 -11.04 6.35
C ASN A 439 -14.27 -11.98 7.56
N GLU A 440 -14.52 -13.29 7.42
CA GLU A 440 -14.39 -14.25 8.52
C GLU A 440 -13.13 -15.10 8.41
N LEU A 441 -12.48 -15.32 9.55
CA LEU A 441 -11.43 -16.32 9.74
C LEU A 441 -11.90 -17.32 10.80
N THR A 442 -11.96 -18.59 10.44
CA THR A 442 -12.40 -19.67 11.35
C THR A 442 -11.24 -20.60 11.64
N ILE A 443 -10.96 -20.84 12.92
CA ILE A 443 -9.99 -21.81 13.41
C ILE A 443 -10.76 -22.96 14.07
N VAL A 444 -10.63 -24.17 13.52
CA VAL A 444 -11.18 -25.38 14.13
C VAL A 444 -10.04 -26.23 14.66
N GLN A 445 -10.02 -26.46 15.96
CA GLN A 445 -9.04 -27.32 16.63
C GLN A 445 -9.74 -28.54 17.21
N GLN A 446 -9.16 -29.72 17.04
CA GLN A 446 -9.66 -30.93 17.68
C GLN A 446 -8.52 -31.68 18.38
N LEU A 447 -8.71 -31.99 19.66
CA LEU A 447 -7.82 -32.82 20.44
C LEU A 447 -8.55 -34.10 20.84
N VAL A 448 -7.99 -35.24 20.46
CA VAL A 448 -8.49 -36.56 20.86
C VAL A 448 -7.41 -37.31 21.63
N VAL A 449 -7.76 -37.77 22.82
CA VAL A 449 -6.94 -38.68 23.62
C VAL A 449 -7.69 -40.00 23.75
N PHE A 450 -7.18 -41.00 23.06
CA PHE A 450 -7.68 -42.36 23.16
C PHE A 450 -6.89 -43.12 24.21
N ALA A 451 -7.58 -43.96 24.97
CA ALA A 451 -6.95 -44.91 25.87
C ALA A 451 -7.71 -46.25 25.84
N SER A 452 -6.99 -47.35 26.01
CA SER A 452 -7.52 -48.70 26.09
C SER A 452 -6.79 -49.52 27.14
N VAL A 453 -7.52 -50.12 28.08
CA VAL A 453 -6.97 -51.05 29.07
C VAL A 453 -7.58 -52.43 28.84
N LYS A 454 -6.71 -53.45 28.79
CA LYS A 454 -7.11 -54.84 28.65
C LYS A 454 -6.54 -55.67 29.78
N TYR A 455 -7.35 -56.61 30.25
CA TYR A 455 -6.95 -57.61 31.23
C TYR A 455 -7.23 -59.01 30.70
N GLU A 456 -6.15 -59.77 30.50
CA GLU A 456 -6.15 -60.98 29.67
C GLU A 456 -7.14 -62.06 30.15
N SER A 457 -7.32 -62.23 31.46
CA SER A 457 -8.23 -63.27 31.98
C SER A 457 -9.72 -62.90 31.89
N SER A 458 -10.07 -61.65 31.58
CA SER A 458 -11.45 -61.20 31.36
C SER A 458 -11.87 -61.19 29.89
N LEU A 459 -10.91 -61.33 28.95
CA LEU A 459 -11.10 -61.11 27.50
C LEU A 459 -11.77 -59.76 27.13
N THR A 460 -11.94 -58.87 28.09
CA THR A 460 -12.66 -57.61 27.94
C THR A 460 -11.65 -56.48 27.81
N GLU A 461 -11.83 -55.65 26.79
CA GLU A 461 -11.04 -54.45 26.54
C GLU A 461 -11.92 -53.23 26.85
N TRP A 462 -11.39 -52.31 27.65
CA TRP A 462 -12.04 -51.05 27.98
C TRP A 462 -11.35 -49.93 27.24
N SER A 463 -11.93 -49.50 26.14
CA SER A 463 -11.41 -48.46 25.28
C SER A 463 -12.39 -47.31 25.08
N GLY A 464 -11.86 -46.13 24.75
CA GLY A 464 -12.67 -44.96 24.43
C GLY A 464 -11.83 -43.71 24.19
N ASN A 465 -12.48 -42.68 23.64
CA ASN A 465 -11.92 -41.34 23.56
C ASN A 465 -12.18 -40.65 24.91
N TYR A 466 -11.18 -40.63 25.78
CA TYR A 466 -11.28 -40.01 27.09
C TYR A 466 -11.40 -38.50 26.97
N ILE A 467 -10.71 -37.93 25.99
CA ILE A 467 -10.85 -36.55 25.56
C ILE A 467 -11.17 -36.59 24.07
N ASP A 468 -12.21 -35.88 23.67
CA ASP A 468 -12.54 -35.57 22.28
C ASP A 468 -13.22 -34.21 22.34
N THR A 469 -12.40 -33.18 22.22
CA THR A 469 -12.83 -31.79 22.36
C THR A 469 -12.52 -31.07 21.08
N THR A 470 -13.50 -30.33 20.57
CA THR A 470 -13.35 -29.45 19.42
C THR A 470 -13.61 -28.02 19.84
N TYR A 471 -12.64 -27.13 19.62
CA TYR A 471 -12.82 -25.69 19.67
C TYR A 471 -13.04 -25.17 18.26
N THR A 472 -14.05 -24.32 18.09
CA THR A 472 -14.26 -23.55 16.87
C THR A 472 -14.28 -22.08 17.24
N ASP A 473 -13.26 -21.35 16.82
CA ASP A 473 -13.10 -19.92 17.01
C ASP A 473 -13.39 -19.20 15.70
N VAL A 474 -14.38 -18.31 15.68
CA VAL A 474 -14.71 -17.48 14.52
C VAL A 474 -14.33 -16.03 14.80
N TYR A 475 -13.39 -15.50 14.01
CA TYR A 475 -12.90 -14.13 14.08
C TYR A 475 -13.50 -13.31 12.94
N GLN A 476 -13.89 -12.08 13.23
CA GLN A 476 -14.32 -11.10 12.23
C GLN A 476 -13.18 -10.11 11.98
N LEU A 477 -12.82 -9.94 10.73
CA LEU A 477 -11.87 -8.92 10.31
C LEU A 477 -12.58 -7.57 10.18
N ASN A 478 -12.03 -6.54 10.80
CA ASN A 478 -12.60 -5.19 10.80
C ASN A 478 -11.49 -4.12 10.71
N ALA A 479 -11.90 -2.90 10.38
CA ALA A 479 -11.10 -1.70 10.63
C ALA A 479 -11.32 -1.23 12.08
N GLY A 480 -10.25 -1.16 12.88
CA GLY A 480 -10.28 -0.76 14.28
C GLY A 480 -10.31 0.76 14.49
N GLU A 481 -10.45 1.17 15.76
CA GLU A 481 -10.31 2.58 16.17
C GLU A 481 -8.87 3.06 15.87
N GLY A 482 -8.71 3.90 14.84
CA GLY A 482 -7.41 4.33 14.33
C GLY A 482 -7.10 3.83 12.91
N GLY A 483 -8.04 3.10 12.27
CA GLY A 483 -7.95 2.77 10.85
C GLY A 483 -7.04 1.59 10.51
N ALA A 484 -6.55 0.84 11.50
CA ALA A 484 -5.77 -0.39 11.32
C ALA A 484 -6.67 -1.63 11.16
N LEU A 485 -6.17 -2.68 10.50
CA LEU A 485 -6.86 -3.98 10.44
C LEU A 485 -6.73 -4.72 11.78
N VAL A 486 -7.85 -5.20 12.32
CA VAL A 486 -7.90 -5.93 13.58
C VAL A 486 -8.84 -7.14 13.47
N PHE A 487 -8.55 -8.19 14.24
CA PHE A 487 -9.50 -9.28 14.46
C PHE A 487 -10.38 -8.95 15.67
N SER A 488 -11.67 -9.26 15.57
CA SER A 488 -12.55 -9.25 16.73
C SER A 488 -12.12 -10.29 17.75
N SER A 489 -12.59 -10.17 18.99
CA SER A 489 -12.59 -11.32 19.90
C SER A 489 -13.34 -12.50 19.24
N PRO A 490 -12.86 -13.74 19.42
CA PRO A 490 -13.47 -14.88 18.75
C PRO A 490 -14.86 -15.21 19.32
N ALA A 491 -15.81 -15.50 18.44
CA ALA A 491 -17.02 -16.22 18.82
C ALA A 491 -16.67 -17.70 18.97
N GLN A 492 -16.28 -18.10 20.19
CA GLN A 492 -15.85 -19.46 20.48
C GLN A 492 -17.04 -20.39 20.75
N THR A 493 -16.99 -21.58 20.17
CA THR A 493 -17.86 -22.71 20.51
C THR A 493 -17.04 -23.95 20.87
N VAL A 494 -17.55 -24.75 21.80
CA VAL A 494 -16.86 -25.95 22.30
C VAL A 494 -17.78 -27.15 22.17
N ALA A 495 -17.34 -28.19 21.47
CA ALA A 495 -18.00 -29.49 21.42
C ALA A 495 -17.17 -30.51 22.18
N VAL A 496 -17.79 -31.21 23.12
CA VAL A 496 -17.15 -32.28 23.91
C VAL A 496 -17.86 -33.59 23.59
N ASN A 497 -17.18 -34.45 22.83
CA ASN A 497 -17.68 -35.75 22.37
C ASN A 497 -17.01 -36.93 23.08
N GLY A 498 -16.14 -36.66 24.06
CA GLY A 498 -15.43 -37.68 24.82
C GLY A 498 -16.40 -38.68 25.45
N GLN A 499 -16.16 -39.96 25.23
CA GLN A 499 -16.93 -41.05 25.82
C GLN A 499 -16.02 -41.88 26.70
N GLN A 500 -16.16 -41.70 28.01
CA GLN A 500 -15.52 -42.56 28.99
C GLN A 500 -16.19 -43.94 28.93
N PRO A 501 -15.42 -45.05 28.88
CA PRO A 501 -16.01 -46.37 28.92
C PRO A 501 -16.78 -46.56 30.24
N PRO A 502 -17.96 -47.21 30.21
CA PRO A 502 -18.77 -47.42 31.40
C PRO A 502 -17.99 -48.25 32.44
N SER A 503 -17.71 -47.64 33.59
CA SER A 503 -16.98 -48.31 34.67
C SER A 503 -17.94 -49.01 35.63
N SER A 504 -17.88 -50.34 35.70
CA SER A 504 -18.54 -51.11 36.77
C SER A 504 -17.69 -51.08 38.04
N GLY A 505 -18.28 -51.27 39.22
CA GLY A 505 -17.52 -51.30 40.49
C GLY A 505 -16.38 -52.34 40.50
N VAL A 506 -16.59 -53.46 39.82
CA VAL A 506 -15.57 -54.53 39.65
C VAL A 506 -14.49 -54.12 38.65
N ALA A 507 -14.84 -53.47 37.54
CA ALA A 507 -13.85 -52.98 36.57
C ALA A 507 -12.99 -51.85 37.17
N ASN A 508 -13.57 -50.96 37.98
CA ASN A 508 -12.81 -49.95 38.71
C ASN A 508 -11.87 -50.54 39.76
N PHE A 509 -12.32 -51.58 40.49
CA PHE A 509 -11.49 -52.27 41.48
C PHE A 509 -10.32 -53.01 40.84
N MET A 510 -10.56 -53.76 39.74
CA MET A 510 -9.54 -54.60 39.10
C MET A 510 -8.60 -53.83 38.16
N LEU A 511 -9.05 -52.72 37.56
CA LEU A 511 -8.35 -52.04 36.47
C LEU A 511 -8.13 -50.55 36.71
N GLY A 512 -8.48 -50.02 37.88
CA GLY A 512 -8.21 -48.62 38.24
C GLY A 512 -8.73 -47.58 37.23
N ILE A 513 -9.77 -47.89 36.45
CA ILE A 513 -10.25 -47.07 35.31
C ILE A 513 -10.52 -45.62 35.74
N LYS A 514 -11.13 -45.42 36.91
CA LYS A 514 -11.33 -44.07 37.47
C LYS A 514 -10.00 -43.32 37.69
N LYS A 515 -8.98 -43.96 38.28
CA LYS A 515 -7.68 -43.31 38.54
C LYS A 515 -6.99 -42.90 37.24
N MET A 516 -7.08 -43.76 36.21
CA MET A 516 -6.55 -43.45 34.89
C MET A 516 -7.28 -42.28 34.23
N THR A 517 -8.62 -42.26 34.32
CA THR A 517 -9.45 -41.16 33.83
C THR A 517 -9.07 -39.84 34.51
N ASP A 518 -8.94 -39.86 35.84
CA ASP A 518 -8.53 -38.69 36.63
C ASP A 518 -7.12 -38.21 36.20
N LEU A 519 -6.16 -39.14 36.00
CA LEU A 519 -4.80 -38.82 35.55
C LEU A 519 -4.76 -38.20 34.15
N ILE A 520 -5.52 -38.74 33.19
CA ILE A 520 -5.58 -38.19 31.83
C ILE A 520 -6.15 -36.77 31.86
N ASN A 521 -7.25 -36.55 32.58
CA ASN A 521 -7.88 -35.23 32.70
C ASN A 521 -7.01 -34.22 33.46
N GLU A 522 -6.22 -34.65 34.44
CA GLU A 522 -5.29 -33.76 35.16
C GLU A 522 -4.12 -33.34 34.26
N ARG A 523 -3.61 -34.26 33.43
CA ARG A 523 -2.34 -34.10 32.71
C ARG A 523 -2.49 -33.52 31.30
N VAL A 524 -3.64 -33.67 30.68
CA VAL A 524 -3.90 -33.14 29.34
C VAL A 524 -4.61 -31.79 29.46
N GLN A 525 -3.91 -30.72 29.08
CA GLN A 525 -4.46 -29.37 29.00
C GLN A 525 -4.57 -29.00 27.51
N PHE A 526 -5.78 -28.68 27.05
CA PHE A 526 -6.00 -28.23 25.68
C PHE A 526 -5.73 -26.72 25.61
N ALA A 527 -4.63 -26.32 24.96
CA ALA A 527 -4.37 -24.91 24.68
C ALA A 527 -5.28 -24.43 23.54
N SER A 528 -6.24 -23.55 23.85
CA SER A 528 -7.07 -22.84 22.86
C SER A 528 -6.29 -21.69 22.22
N THR A 529 -6.74 -21.25 21.04
CA THR A 529 -6.17 -20.08 20.35
C THR A 529 -6.81 -18.80 20.85
N GLU A 530 -5.99 -17.77 21.10
CA GLU A 530 -6.44 -16.40 21.30
C GLU A 530 -5.56 -15.49 20.44
N ILE A 531 -6.16 -14.87 19.43
CA ILE A 531 -5.46 -13.98 18.50
C ILE A 531 -6.19 -12.64 18.51
N THR A 532 -5.48 -11.56 18.79
CA THR A 532 -6.08 -10.22 18.91
C THR A 532 -5.71 -9.29 17.77
N ASP A 533 -4.59 -9.54 17.06
CA ASP A 533 -4.03 -8.58 16.12
C ASP A 533 -3.78 -9.17 14.73
N VAL A 534 -4.06 -8.34 13.71
CA VAL A 534 -3.58 -8.53 12.33
C VAL A 534 -2.38 -7.60 12.15
N PRO A 535 -1.22 -8.09 11.70
CA PRO A 535 -0.02 -7.29 11.58
C PRO A 535 0.03 -6.67 10.19
N ALA A 536 -0.97 -5.84 9.90
CA ALA A 536 -1.02 -4.99 8.71
C ALA A 536 -0.63 -3.54 9.02
N THR A 537 -0.19 -3.26 10.25
CA THR A 537 0.19 -1.91 10.71
C THR A 537 1.31 -1.30 9.88
N SER A 538 2.27 -2.10 9.40
CA SER A 538 3.34 -1.67 8.49
C SER A 538 2.85 -1.24 7.10
N ILE A 539 1.63 -1.63 6.70
CA ILE A 539 1.03 -1.25 5.41
C ILE A 539 0.24 0.04 5.56
N GLY A 540 -0.25 0.40 6.75
CA GLY A 540 -0.89 1.70 7.00
C GLY A 540 0.05 2.92 6.90
N THR A 541 1.34 2.71 6.65
CA THR A 541 2.38 3.75 6.64
C THR A 541 2.82 4.19 5.24
N PHE A 542 2.13 3.75 4.17
CA PHE A 542 2.35 4.33 2.85
C PHE A 542 1.72 5.73 2.82
N VAL A 543 2.54 6.74 2.53
CA VAL A 543 2.09 8.14 2.50
C VAL A 543 1.99 8.61 1.05
N PHE A 544 0.77 8.96 0.64
CA PHE A 544 0.45 9.30 -0.75
C PHE A 544 0.56 10.83 -0.95
N PRO A 545 0.39 11.38 -2.18
CA PRO A 545 0.73 12.79 -2.45
C PRO A 545 0.06 13.70 -1.43
N GLY A 546 0.78 14.69 -0.90
CA GLY A 546 0.29 15.60 0.14
C GLY A 546 0.51 15.17 1.60
N GLY A 547 1.07 13.97 1.85
CA GLY A 547 1.43 13.57 3.20
C GLY A 547 0.30 12.89 4.00
N GLN A 548 -0.82 12.57 3.36
CA GLN A 548 -2.00 12.02 4.04
C GLN A 548 -1.81 10.54 4.36
N THR A 549 -2.25 10.14 5.56
CA THR A 549 -2.40 8.73 5.93
C THR A 549 -3.77 8.23 5.53
N PHE A 550 -3.89 6.92 5.38
CA PHE A 550 -5.16 6.29 5.08
C PHE A 550 -5.62 5.37 6.20
N SER A 551 -6.93 5.17 6.27
CA SER A 551 -7.59 4.18 7.12
C SER A 551 -8.14 3.06 6.26
N PHE A 552 -8.04 1.82 6.74
CA PHE A 552 -8.67 0.67 6.11
C PHE A 552 -10.19 0.71 6.29
N ALA A 553 -10.92 0.17 5.32
CA ALA A 553 -12.36 -0.04 5.34
C ALA A 553 -12.72 -1.37 4.65
N ASP A 554 -13.85 -1.97 5.04
CA ASP A 554 -14.43 -3.18 4.44
C ASP A 554 -13.44 -4.29 4.12
N ALA A 555 -12.64 -4.67 5.13
CA ALA A 555 -11.62 -5.67 4.99
C ALA A 555 -12.22 -7.09 4.86
N GLN A 556 -11.69 -7.87 3.92
CA GLN A 556 -12.18 -9.22 3.61
C GLN A 556 -11.10 -10.06 2.91
N PHE A 557 -11.38 -11.34 2.68
CA PHE A 557 -10.57 -12.23 1.85
C PHE A 557 -11.12 -12.31 0.43
N SER A 558 -10.23 -12.29 -0.56
CA SER A 558 -10.54 -12.43 -1.98
C SER A 558 -10.96 -13.87 -2.32
N ASP A 559 -11.45 -14.07 -3.55
CA ASP A 559 -11.75 -15.40 -4.10
C ASP A 559 -10.50 -16.31 -4.17
N SER A 560 -9.30 -15.72 -4.15
CA SER A 560 -8.01 -16.41 -4.10
C SER A 560 -7.39 -16.46 -2.70
N ASN A 561 -8.14 -16.02 -1.68
CA ASN A 561 -7.74 -15.92 -0.27
C ASN A 561 -6.70 -14.84 0.05
N ASP A 562 -6.49 -13.88 -0.85
CA ASP A 562 -5.70 -12.69 -0.52
C ASP A 562 -6.46 -11.85 0.50
N LEU A 563 -5.75 -11.26 1.46
CA LEU A 563 -6.36 -10.31 2.40
C LEU A 563 -6.47 -8.95 1.71
N VAL A 564 -7.68 -8.43 1.56
CA VAL A 564 -7.98 -7.20 0.83
C VAL A 564 -8.78 -6.22 1.68
N ALA A 565 -8.59 -4.93 1.45
CA ALA A 565 -9.35 -3.87 2.12
C ALA A 565 -9.40 -2.62 1.24
N TYR A 566 -10.47 -1.82 1.37
CA TYR A 566 -10.50 -0.47 0.83
C TYR A 566 -9.73 0.49 1.72
N ILE A 567 -9.33 1.64 1.17
CA ILE A 567 -8.66 2.71 1.91
C ILE A 567 -9.35 4.05 1.70
N THR A 568 -9.30 4.89 2.72
CA THR A 568 -9.77 6.29 2.71
C THR A 568 -8.69 7.19 3.28
N TYR A 569 -8.39 8.30 2.63
CA TYR A 569 -7.43 9.29 3.12
C TYR A 569 -8.07 10.17 4.19
N ASN A 570 -7.35 10.35 5.29
CA ASN A 570 -7.76 11.25 6.35
C ASN A 570 -7.22 12.65 6.06
N ASP A 571 -8.12 13.63 6.01
CA ASP A 571 -7.79 15.05 5.91
C ASP A 571 -6.97 15.49 7.15
N PRO A 572 -5.72 15.97 6.97
CA PRO A 572 -4.87 16.41 8.09
C PRO A 572 -5.40 17.62 8.84
N LEU A 573 -6.45 18.31 8.35
CA LEU A 573 -7.06 19.47 9.00
C LEU A 573 -8.17 19.11 10.01
N ASN A 574 -8.53 17.83 10.15
CA ASN A 574 -9.55 17.35 11.10
C ASN A 574 -9.01 16.41 12.20
N ALA A 575 -7.69 16.38 12.42
CA ALA A 575 -7.06 15.71 13.58
C ALA A 575 -6.72 16.69 14.71
#